data_AF-A0A8T0D8H9-F1
#
_entry.id   AF-A0A8T0D8H9-F1
#
_cell.length_a   1.000
_cell.length_b   1.000
_cell.length_c   1.000
_cell.angle_alpha   90.00
_cell.angle_beta   90.00
_cell.angle_gamma   90.00
#
_symmetry.space_group_name_H-M   'P 1'
#
loop_
_entity.id
_entity.type
_entity.pdbx_description
1 polymer ?
#
loop_
_entity_poly.entity_id
_entity_poly.type
_entity_poly.pdbx_seq_one_letter_code
_entity_poly.pdbx_strand_id
1 'polypeptide(L)'
;MAHLRTYNMKVLVGNWWEERIYKDEEQKSDAYEASKLSKLSKVLISLSQCDCNMKCTPASFDGYARTGDKIQILNPGISSYYEKMGLTSPRDVYALALGITNTCTLSMLIDKRVTNIFEKLLEENVLKTVATKSVEAAQRNLFQIESPHMGNDGSLVRYGQSVMFALKLMIGLTESNAEGPPEQPLYLASDLEHLCDPVCQPGIQPLYFEYAKPSFAAQWRIEAADPKLRLEFEGRPVRLDEKVIIKHVRTNKSLALQPNCLIR
;
A
#
# COMPACT_ATOMS: atom_id res chain seq x y z
N MET A 1 25.85 32.72 -49.59
CA MET A 1 25.41 31.90 -48.44
C MET A 1 26.43 30.80 -48.25
N ALA A 2 27.23 30.84 -47.19
CA ALA A 2 28.27 29.84 -46.96
C ALA A 2 27.63 28.52 -46.51
N HIS A 3 27.82 27.45 -47.28
CA HIS A 3 27.39 26.10 -46.93
C HIS A 3 28.25 25.61 -45.75
N LEU A 4 27.67 25.56 -44.55
CA LEU A 4 28.28 24.84 -43.42
C LEU A 4 28.33 23.35 -43.80
N ARG A 5 29.53 22.85 -44.12
CA ARG A 5 29.77 21.43 -44.30
C ARG A 5 29.70 20.76 -42.93
N THR A 6 28.66 19.97 -42.68
CA THR A 6 28.59 19.09 -41.51
C THR A 6 29.50 17.89 -41.75
N TYR A 7 30.57 17.80 -40.96
CA TYR A 7 31.52 16.69 -41.03
C TYR A 7 31.12 15.56 -40.06
N ASN A 8 31.58 14.34 -40.32
CA ASN A 8 31.41 13.22 -39.39
C ASN A 8 32.18 13.52 -38.08
N MET A 9 31.60 13.18 -36.92
CA MET A 9 32.16 13.43 -35.57
C MET A 9 33.57 12.87 -35.32
N LYS A 10 34.03 11.91 -36.14
CA LYS A 10 35.40 11.38 -36.07
C LYS A 10 36.44 12.31 -36.70
N VAL A 11 36.00 13.36 -37.39
CA VAL A 11 36.84 14.35 -38.07
C VAL A 11 36.94 15.59 -37.17
N LEU A 12 38.16 15.92 -36.75
CA LEU A 12 38.44 17.00 -35.80
C LEU A 12 38.46 18.36 -36.52
N VAL A 13 37.29 18.98 -36.66
CA VAL A 13 37.14 20.29 -37.32
C VAL A 13 36.20 21.18 -36.49
N GLY A 14 36.51 22.47 -36.36
CA GLY A 14 35.70 23.41 -35.57
C GLY A 14 35.79 23.15 -34.06
N ASN A 15 34.69 23.38 -33.34
CA ASN A 15 34.57 23.15 -31.88
C ASN A 15 34.34 21.67 -31.55
N TRP A 16 35.01 20.77 -32.24
CA TRP A 16 34.84 19.31 -32.11
C TRP A 16 35.04 18.80 -30.69
N TRP A 17 35.87 19.48 -29.88
CA TRP A 17 36.16 19.12 -28.50
C TRP A 17 35.00 19.48 -27.57
N GLU A 18 34.38 20.66 -27.76
CA GLU A 18 33.17 21.06 -27.03
C GLU A 18 32.00 20.15 -27.39
N GLU A 19 31.79 19.88 -28.69
CA GLU A 19 30.72 18.98 -29.15
C GLU A 19 30.85 17.56 -28.58
N ARG A 20 32.09 17.07 -28.38
CA ARG A 20 32.32 15.76 -27.75
C ARG A 20 32.02 15.79 -26.26
N ILE A 21 32.44 16.83 -25.55
CA ILE A 21 32.14 17.00 -24.12
C ILE A 21 30.63 17.08 -23.91
N TYR A 22 29.92 17.92 -24.68
CA TYR A 22 28.46 18.04 -24.58
C TYR A 22 27.75 16.72 -24.84
N LYS A 23 28.17 15.95 -25.84
CA LYS A 23 27.58 14.64 -26.12
C LYS A 23 27.89 13.60 -25.05
N ASP A 24 29.10 13.61 -24.50
CA ASP A 24 29.45 12.72 -23.38
C ASP A 24 28.65 13.08 -22.12
N GLU A 25 28.40 14.37 -21.86
CA GLU A 25 27.56 14.84 -20.76
C GLU A 25 26.08 14.50 -20.97
N GLU A 26 25.56 14.69 -22.18
CA GLU A 26 24.18 14.31 -22.56
C GLU A 26 23.98 12.80 -22.43
N GLN A 27 24.92 11.98 -22.93
CA GLN A 27 24.88 10.53 -22.78
C GLN A 27 24.94 10.08 -21.33
N LYS A 28 25.75 10.74 -20.49
CA LYS A 28 25.81 10.46 -19.04
C LYS A 28 24.50 10.83 -18.34
N SER A 29 23.91 11.97 -18.70
CA SER A 29 22.61 12.42 -18.18
C SER A 29 21.50 11.44 -18.55
N ASP A 30 21.44 11.05 -19.82
CA ASP A 30 20.45 10.09 -20.33
C ASP A 30 20.61 8.70 -19.69
N ALA A 31 21.85 8.24 -19.55
CA ALA A 31 22.15 6.97 -18.88
C ALA A 31 21.75 7.01 -17.39
N TYR A 32 21.95 8.14 -16.72
CA TYR A 32 21.55 8.33 -15.33
C TYR A 32 20.01 8.29 -15.17
N GLU A 33 19.27 9.02 -16.00
CA GLU A 33 17.80 8.99 -15.98
C GLU A 33 17.24 7.61 -16.35
N ALA A 34 17.82 6.93 -17.34
CA ALA A 34 17.45 5.56 -17.69
C ALA A 34 17.68 4.58 -16.52
N SER A 35 18.81 4.72 -15.82
CA SER A 35 19.09 3.92 -14.62
C SER A 35 18.06 4.16 -13.52
N LYS A 36 17.74 5.42 -13.24
CA LYS A 36 16.73 5.82 -12.25
C LYS A 36 15.35 5.25 -12.57
N LEU A 37 14.89 5.37 -13.82
CA LEU A 37 13.63 4.79 -14.29
C LEU A 37 13.62 3.26 -14.18
N SER A 38 14.75 2.60 -14.43
CA SER A 38 14.88 1.15 -14.28
C SER A 38 14.78 0.70 -12.81
N LYS A 39 15.30 1.47 -11.86
CA LYS A 39 15.16 1.19 -10.42
C LYS A 39 13.71 1.36 -9.97
N LEU A 40 13.06 2.45 -10.41
CA LEU A 40 11.65 2.71 -10.15
C LEU A 40 10.77 1.57 -10.64
N SER A 41 10.95 1.15 -11.89
CA SER A 41 10.14 0.11 -12.49
C SER A 41 10.29 -1.21 -11.73
N LYS A 42 11.51 -1.58 -11.33
CA LYS A 42 11.75 -2.77 -10.48
C LYS A 42 10.96 -2.72 -9.18
N VAL A 43 10.92 -1.56 -8.51
CA VAL A 43 10.14 -1.41 -7.26
C VAL A 43 8.66 -1.52 -7.51
N LEU A 44 8.12 -0.81 -8.51
CA LEU A 44 6.69 -0.90 -8.85
C LEU A 44 6.28 -2.32 -9.24
N ILE A 45 7.14 -3.00 -10.00
CA ILE A 45 6.95 -4.41 -10.36
C ILE A 45 6.94 -5.27 -9.10
N SER A 46 7.92 -5.13 -8.20
CA SER A 46 7.97 -5.85 -6.92
C SER A 46 6.70 -5.66 -6.09
N LEU A 47 6.20 -4.42 -5.99
CA LEU A 47 4.97 -4.11 -5.26
C LEU A 47 3.72 -4.74 -5.89
N SER A 48 3.72 -4.87 -7.23
CA SER A 48 2.62 -5.45 -8.00
C SER A 48 2.68 -6.97 -8.08
N GLN A 49 3.86 -7.56 -7.89
CA GLN A 49 4.05 -9.00 -7.88
C GLN A 49 3.60 -9.60 -6.55
N CYS A 50 3.30 -10.90 -6.57
CA CYS A 50 3.04 -11.69 -5.38
C CYS A 50 3.96 -12.89 -5.50
N ASP A 51 4.96 -12.99 -4.61
CA ASP A 51 5.84 -14.15 -4.65
C ASP A 51 5.03 -15.42 -4.40
N CYS A 52 5.43 -16.54 -4.98
CA CYS A 52 4.75 -17.81 -4.81
C CYS A 52 4.70 -18.29 -3.34
N ASN A 53 5.62 -17.82 -2.49
CA ASN A 53 5.61 -17.98 -1.02
C ASN A 53 4.74 -16.95 -0.27
N MET A 54 4.18 -15.98 -1.01
CA MET A 54 3.37 -14.86 -0.56
C MET A 54 1.93 -14.94 -1.04
N LYS A 55 1.53 -16.08 -1.64
CA LYS A 55 0.11 -16.42 -1.79
C LYS A 55 -0.53 -16.30 -0.40
N CYS A 56 -1.77 -15.80 -0.33
CA CYS A 56 -2.59 -15.86 0.88
C CYS A 56 -2.32 -17.22 1.51
N THR A 57 -1.74 -17.25 2.71
CA THR A 57 -1.44 -18.53 3.36
C THR A 57 -2.75 -19.29 3.27
N PRO A 58 -2.76 -20.52 2.71
CA PRO A 58 -3.99 -21.27 2.66
C PRO A 58 -4.50 -21.22 4.09
N ALA A 59 -5.74 -20.74 4.24
CA ALA A 59 -6.41 -20.75 5.52
C ALA A 59 -5.94 -22.01 6.21
N SER A 60 -5.39 -21.89 7.42
CA SER A 60 -5.12 -23.07 8.26
C SER A 60 -6.30 -24.03 8.02
N PHE A 61 -6.05 -25.32 7.81
CA PHE A 61 -6.95 -26.31 7.16
C PHE A 61 -8.44 -26.25 7.57
N ASP A 62 -8.75 -25.58 8.68
CA ASP A 62 -10.05 -25.26 9.26
C ASP A 62 -10.81 -24.03 8.67
N GLY A 63 -10.22 -23.18 7.82
CA GLY A 63 -10.94 -22.07 7.17
C GLY A 63 -11.16 -20.80 8.01
N TYR A 64 -10.46 -20.68 9.15
CA TYR A 64 -10.56 -19.53 10.06
C TYR A 64 -9.33 -18.63 9.98
N ALA A 65 -9.54 -17.33 10.23
CA ALA A 65 -8.47 -16.35 10.26
C ALA A 65 -7.64 -16.48 11.55
N ARG A 66 -6.32 -16.49 11.40
CA ARG A 66 -5.36 -16.53 12.51
C ARG A 66 -4.41 -15.35 12.48
N THR A 67 -3.91 -15.01 13.67
CA THR A 67 -2.80 -14.06 13.80
C THR A 67 -1.58 -14.65 13.08
N GLY A 68 -0.94 -13.87 12.21
CA GLY A 68 0.14 -14.30 11.34
C GLY A 68 -0.29 -14.58 9.90
N ASP A 69 -1.59 -14.78 9.65
CA ASP A 69 -2.08 -15.04 8.30
C ASP A 69 -1.98 -13.81 7.41
N LYS A 70 -1.62 -14.05 6.16
CA LYS A 70 -1.58 -13.05 5.08
C LYS A 70 -2.92 -13.05 4.35
N ILE A 71 -3.68 -11.97 4.50
CA ILE A 71 -5.04 -11.82 3.97
C ILE A 71 -5.13 -10.64 3.01
N GLN A 72 -6.16 -10.66 2.17
CA GLN A 72 -6.58 -9.48 1.41
C GLN A 72 -7.87 -8.92 2.01
N ILE A 73 -7.96 -7.59 2.10
CA ILE A 73 -9.17 -6.91 2.54
C ILE A 73 -9.93 -6.45 1.31
N LEU A 74 -11.09 -7.06 1.06
CA LEU A 74 -11.92 -6.80 -0.10
C LEU A 74 -13.21 -6.09 0.32
N ASN A 75 -13.57 -5.05 -0.41
CA ASN A 75 -14.89 -4.44 -0.38
C ASN A 75 -15.75 -5.13 -1.46
N PRO A 76 -16.73 -5.97 -1.09
CA PRO A 76 -17.54 -6.73 -2.04
C PRO A 76 -18.52 -5.87 -2.85
N GLY A 77 -18.55 -4.55 -2.63
CA GLY A 77 -19.47 -3.66 -3.32
C GLY A 77 -20.82 -3.54 -2.63
N ILE A 78 -21.85 -3.29 -3.44
CA ILE A 78 -23.21 -3.07 -2.97
C ILE A 78 -23.92 -4.41 -2.77
N SER A 79 -24.80 -4.51 -1.76
CA SER A 79 -25.62 -5.71 -1.59
C SER A 79 -26.64 -5.83 -2.72
N SER A 80 -26.83 -7.06 -3.22
CA SER A 80 -27.81 -7.39 -4.27
C SER A 80 -29.23 -6.93 -3.94
N TYR A 81 -29.56 -6.74 -2.66
CA TYR A 81 -30.82 -6.14 -2.23
C TYR A 81 -30.99 -4.71 -2.74
N TYR A 82 -29.98 -3.86 -2.59
CA TYR A 82 -30.04 -2.45 -2.99
C TYR A 82 -30.01 -2.28 -4.52
N GLU A 83 -29.31 -3.19 -5.21
CA GLU A 83 -29.31 -3.25 -6.69
C GLU A 83 -30.72 -3.59 -7.21
N LYS A 84 -31.36 -4.63 -6.66
CA LYS A 84 -32.73 -5.03 -7.04
C LYS A 84 -33.77 -3.96 -6.76
N MET A 85 -33.57 -3.17 -5.70
CA MET A 85 -34.44 -2.04 -5.35
C MET A 85 -34.18 -0.79 -6.20
N GLY A 86 -33.18 -0.80 -7.10
CA GLY A 86 -32.85 0.35 -7.95
C GLY A 86 -32.32 1.57 -7.20
N LEU A 87 -31.88 1.39 -5.94
CA LEU A 87 -31.43 2.50 -5.09
C LEU A 87 -30.02 2.97 -5.45
N THR A 88 -29.24 2.16 -6.15
CA THR A 88 -27.86 2.48 -6.53
C THR A 88 -27.40 1.60 -7.69
N SER A 89 -26.41 2.05 -8.46
CA SER A 89 -25.80 1.30 -9.56
C SER A 89 -24.88 0.20 -9.03
N PRO A 90 -24.74 -0.94 -9.73
CA PRO A 90 -23.79 -1.98 -9.35
C PRO A 90 -22.37 -1.41 -9.26
N ARG A 91 -21.61 -1.87 -8.26
CA ARG A 91 -20.24 -1.42 -8.01
C ARG A 91 -19.30 -2.61 -7.99
N ASP A 92 -18.19 -2.46 -8.72
CA ASP A 92 -17.09 -3.44 -8.73
C ASP A 92 -16.54 -3.72 -7.33
N VAL A 93 -15.91 -4.88 -7.19
CA VAL A 93 -15.14 -5.23 -5.99
C VAL A 93 -13.85 -4.42 -5.96
N TYR A 94 -13.50 -3.90 -4.79
CA TYR A 94 -12.25 -3.16 -4.58
C TYR A 94 -11.42 -3.82 -3.49
N ALA A 95 -10.11 -3.97 -3.72
CA ALA A 95 -9.17 -4.38 -2.68
C ALA A 95 -8.55 -3.15 -2.01
N LEU A 96 -8.32 -3.20 -0.70
CA LEU A 96 -7.48 -2.23 -0.01
C LEU A 96 -6.01 -2.49 -0.40
N ALA A 97 -5.30 -1.43 -0.77
CA ALA A 97 -3.90 -1.51 -1.15
C ALA A 97 -3.11 -0.28 -0.73
N LEU A 98 -1.79 -0.44 -0.67
CA LEU A 98 -0.84 0.66 -0.68
C LEU A 98 -0.83 1.32 -2.07
N GLY A 99 -0.98 2.64 -2.07
CA GLY A 99 -0.84 3.51 -3.23
C GLY A 99 0.32 4.49 -3.05
N ILE A 100 0.87 4.93 -4.16
CA ILE A 100 1.96 5.90 -4.23
C ILE A 100 1.43 7.10 -5.02
N THR A 101 1.40 8.28 -4.41
CA THR A 101 0.86 9.47 -5.09
C THR A 101 1.89 10.24 -5.91
N ASN A 102 3.17 10.23 -5.49
CA ASN A 102 4.23 10.96 -6.18
C ASN A 102 5.39 10.03 -6.53
N THR A 103 5.35 9.48 -7.75
CA THR A 103 6.38 8.59 -8.29
C THR A 103 7.72 9.31 -8.49
N CYS A 104 7.70 10.63 -8.73
CA CYS A 104 8.92 11.44 -8.83
C CYS A 104 9.64 11.54 -7.49
N THR A 105 8.93 11.79 -6.38
CA THR A 105 9.55 11.81 -5.04
C THR A 105 10.13 10.46 -4.67
N LEU A 106 9.39 9.37 -4.96
CA LEU A 106 9.88 8.01 -4.77
C LEU A 106 11.17 7.76 -5.57
N SER A 107 11.25 8.25 -6.81
CA SER A 107 12.45 8.11 -7.64
C SER A 107 13.69 8.78 -7.06
N MET A 108 13.51 9.96 -6.45
CA MET A 108 14.61 10.68 -5.80
C MET A 108 15.05 9.97 -4.52
N LEU A 109 14.12 9.44 -3.74
CA LEU A 109 14.42 8.76 -2.48
C LEU A 109 15.11 7.41 -2.70
N ILE A 110 14.72 6.66 -3.73
CA ILE A 110 15.41 5.42 -4.13
C ILE A 110 16.87 5.70 -4.49
N ASP A 111 17.15 6.80 -5.17
CA ASP A 111 18.51 7.09 -5.63
C ASP A 111 19.47 7.52 -4.52
N LYS A 112 18.93 8.16 -3.47
CA LYS A 112 19.71 8.65 -2.31
C LYS A 112 20.27 7.55 -1.40
N ARG A 113 20.07 6.25 -1.69
CA ARG A 113 20.50 5.09 -0.87
C ARG A 113 20.20 5.28 0.61
N VAL A 114 19.00 5.78 0.91
CA VAL A 114 18.58 5.99 2.30
C VAL A 114 18.32 4.63 2.95
N THR A 115 18.80 4.45 4.18
CA THR A 115 18.65 3.20 4.94
C THR A 115 17.18 2.88 5.29
N ASN A 116 16.37 3.91 5.56
CA ASN A 116 14.94 3.78 5.86
C ASN A 116 14.07 4.52 4.83
N ILE A 117 13.92 3.94 3.64
CA ILE A 117 13.15 4.56 2.55
C ILE A 117 11.69 4.78 2.97
N PHE A 118 11.09 3.83 3.68
CA PHE A 118 9.69 3.92 4.10
C PHE A 118 9.43 5.05 5.08
N GLU A 119 10.25 5.20 6.11
CA GLU A 119 10.13 6.29 7.08
C GLU A 119 10.14 7.66 6.38
N LYS A 120 11.06 7.86 5.43
CA LYS A 120 11.11 9.08 4.62
C LYS A 120 9.91 9.23 3.68
N LEU A 121 9.41 8.14 3.09
CA LEU A 121 8.20 8.17 2.26
C LEU A 121 6.94 8.53 3.06
N LEU A 122 6.88 8.16 4.35
CA LEU A 122 5.80 8.57 5.25
C LEU A 122 5.92 10.06 5.60
N GLU A 123 7.12 10.54 5.96
CA GLU A 123 7.38 11.96 6.26
C GLU A 123 6.97 12.87 5.09
N GLU A 124 7.29 12.46 3.85
CA GLU A 124 6.97 13.18 2.62
C GLU A 124 5.53 12.93 2.13
N ASN A 125 4.70 12.19 2.90
CA ASN A 125 3.31 11.86 2.59
C ASN A 125 3.10 11.25 1.19
N VAL A 126 4.05 10.42 0.76
CA VAL A 126 4.06 9.77 -0.57
C VAL A 126 3.21 8.49 -0.57
N LEU A 127 3.17 7.79 0.56
CA LEU A 127 2.39 6.57 0.74
C LEU A 127 0.97 6.91 1.17
N LYS A 128 -0.01 6.36 0.46
CA LYS A 128 -1.43 6.48 0.81
C LYS A 128 -2.12 5.13 0.79
N THR A 129 -3.22 5.05 1.50
CA THR A 129 -4.15 3.92 1.39
C THR A 129 -5.08 4.17 0.21
N VAL A 130 -5.22 3.19 -0.67
CA VAL A 130 -6.00 3.31 -1.90
C VAL A 130 -6.85 2.07 -2.09
N ALA A 131 -8.04 2.25 -2.65
CA ALA A 131 -8.86 1.16 -3.12
C ALA A 131 -8.55 0.86 -4.60
N THR A 132 -8.09 -0.35 -4.89
CA THR A 132 -7.75 -0.79 -6.24
C THR A 132 -8.81 -1.75 -6.79
N LYS A 133 -9.10 -1.66 -8.09
CA LYS A 133 -9.94 -2.65 -8.80
C LYS A 133 -9.22 -3.97 -9.05
N SER A 134 -7.89 -3.97 -8.97
CA SER A 134 -7.07 -5.18 -9.10
C SER A 134 -7.21 -6.03 -7.83
N VAL A 135 -8.03 -7.08 -7.92
CA VAL A 135 -8.28 -8.03 -6.82
C VAL A 135 -7.14 -9.06 -6.69
N GLU A 136 -6.31 -9.22 -7.72
CA GLU A 136 -5.15 -10.11 -7.70
C GLU A 136 -4.24 -9.82 -6.51
N ALA A 137 -3.83 -10.88 -5.80
CA ALA A 137 -2.89 -10.77 -4.68
C ALA A 137 -1.57 -10.18 -5.15
N ALA A 138 -1.03 -9.25 -4.38
CA ALA A 138 0.20 -8.49 -4.62
C ALA A 138 0.78 -8.03 -3.28
N GLN A 139 2.10 -7.77 -3.22
CA GLN A 139 2.73 -7.30 -1.97
C GLN A 139 2.04 -6.05 -1.40
N ARG A 140 1.55 -5.16 -2.27
CA ARG A 140 0.84 -3.93 -1.89
C ARG A 140 -0.58 -4.11 -1.35
N ASN A 141 -1.22 -5.27 -1.49
CA ASN A 141 -2.60 -5.49 -1.01
C ASN A 141 -2.74 -6.68 -0.06
N LEU A 142 -1.61 -7.25 0.35
CA LEU A 142 -1.53 -8.40 1.26
C LEU A 142 -1.18 -7.91 2.66
N PHE A 143 -2.11 -8.05 3.58
CA PHE A 143 -1.96 -7.65 4.97
C PHE A 143 -1.79 -8.87 5.86
N GLN A 144 -0.76 -8.88 6.68
CA GLN A 144 -0.60 -9.82 7.77
C GLN A 144 -1.43 -9.36 8.98
N ILE A 145 -2.24 -10.25 9.54
CA ILE A 145 -2.95 -9.97 10.79
C ILE A 145 -1.97 -10.12 11.94
N GLU A 146 -1.83 -9.08 12.77
CA GLU A 146 -1.00 -9.12 13.97
C GLU A 146 -1.83 -8.80 15.21
N SER A 147 -1.51 -9.43 16.33
CA SER A 147 -2.15 -9.12 17.60
C SER A 147 -1.44 -7.95 18.28
N PRO A 148 -2.18 -7.02 18.91
CA PRO A 148 -1.56 -5.89 19.64
C PRO A 148 -0.79 -6.35 20.89
N HIS A 149 -1.06 -7.56 21.38
CA HIS A 149 -0.35 -8.16 22.51
C HIS A 149 0.73 -9.12 21.97
N MET A 150 1.93 -9.04 22.54
CA MET A 150 3.05 -9.90 22.18
C MET A 150 2.72 -11.37 22.49
N GLY A 151 3.07 -12.29 21.58
CA GLY A 151 3.07 -13.74 21.85
C GLY A 151 1.81 -14.52 21.44
N ASN A 152 0.93 -13.96 20.62
CA ASN A 152 -0.30 -14.62 20.15
C ASN A 152 -0.25 -15.06 18.67
N ASP A 153 0.95 -15.26 18.12
CA ASP A 153 1.13 -15.73 16.74
C ASP A 153 0.49 -17.12 16.55
N GLY A 154 -0.30 -17.28 15.48
CA GLY A 154 -1.04 -18.50 15.17
C GLY A 154 -2.39 -18.67 15.90
N SER A 155 -2.72 -17.76 16.82
CA SER A 155 -4.02 -17.78 17.53
C SER A 155 -5.19 -17.42 16.61
N LEU A 156 -6.36 -18.01 16.86
CA LEU A 156 -7.59 -17.68 16.14
C LEU A 156 -8.02 -16.25 16.40
N VAL A 157 -8.30 -15.51 15.33
CA VAL A 157 -8.88 -14.17 15.39
C VAL A 157 -10.37 -14.30 15.70
N ARG A 158 -10.83 -13.58 16.73
CA ARG A 158 -12.22 -13.63 17.18
C ARG A 158 -12.96 -12.32 16.94
N TYR A 159 -14.26 -12.40 16.72
CA TYR A 159 -15.12 -11.21 16.67
C TYR A 159 -15.02 -10.43 17.99
N GLY A 160 -14.90 -9.10 17.90
CA GLY A 160 -14.73 -8.22 19.06
C GLY A 160 -13.27 -8.03 19.51
N GLN A 161 -12.36 -8.91 19.09
CA GLN A 161 -10.94 -8.81 19.41
C GLN A 161 -10.26 -7.67 18.63
N SER A 162 -9.33 -6.97 19.29
CA SER A 162 -8.46 -5.99 18.63
C SER A 162 -7.34 -6.69 17.86
N VAL A 163 -7.15 -6.29 16.61
CA VAL A 163 -6.13 -6.77 15.67
C VAL A 163 -5.47 -5.60 14.97
N MET A 164 -4.32 -5.84 14.35
CA MET A 164 -3.60 -4.86 13.54
C MET A 164 -3.38 -5.46 12.15
N PHE A 165 -3.45 -4.62 11.12
CA PHE A 165 -3.15 -5.03 9.74
C PHE A 165 -1.78 -4.49 9.35
N ALA A 166 -0.82 -5.40 9.22
CA ALA A 166 0.57 -5.11 8.94
C ALA A 166 0.90 -5.47 7.48
N LEU A 167 1.41 -4.52 6.72
CA LEU A 167 1.85 -4.72 5.35
C LEU A 167 3.38 -4.86 5.33
N LYS A 168 3.86 -6.08 5.06
CA LYS A 168 5.28 -6.40 4.97
C LYS A 168 5.71 -6.40 3.52
N LEU A 169 6.55 -5.45 3.16
CA LEU A 169 7.01 -5.26 1.79
C LEU A 169 8.44 -5.75 1.63
N MET A 170 8.62 -6.69 0.71
CA MET A 170 9.95 -7.14 0.28
C MET A 170 10.40 -6.26 -0.88
N ILE A 171 10.78 -5.01 -0.61
CA ILE A 171 11.36 -4.19 -1.67
C ILE A 171 12.84 -4.59 -1.79
N GLY A 172 13.21 -5.17 -2.94
CA GLY A 172 14.59 -5.58 -3.27
C GLY A 172 15.61 -4.44 -3.43
N LEU A 173 15.48 -3.38 -2.63
CA LEU A 173 16.44 -2.27 -2.53
C LEU A 173 17.47 -2.49 -1.42
N THR A 174 17.23 -3.41 -0.48
CA THR A 174 18.23 -3.86 0.48
C THR A 174 19.01 -5.00 -0.15
N GLU A 175 20.26 -4.74 -0.52
CA GLU A 175 21.19 -5.78 -0.92
C GLU A 175 21.29 -6.81 0.20
N SER A 176 20.96 -8.05 -0.14
CA SER A 176 21.02 -9.23 0.71
C SER A 176 22.47 -9.47 1.15
N ASN A 177 22.89 -8.83 2.23
CA ASN A 177 23.99 -9.30 3.05
C ASN A 177 23.44 -9.52 4.46
N ALA A 178 23.73 -10.70 4.98
CA ALA A 178 23.24 -11.24 6.25
C ALA A 178 23.38 -10.24 7.41
N GLU A 179 22.44 -10.31 8.36
CA GLU A 179 22.33 -9.48 9.58
C GLU A 179 21.75 -8.06 9.39
N GLY A 180 20.79 -7.89 8.47
CA GLY A 180 19.94 -6.69 8.45
C GLY A 180 18.91 -6.68 9.60
N PRO A 181 18.47 -5.49 10.06
CA PRO A 181 17.37 -5.37 11.02
C PRO A 181 16.11 -6.06 10.48
N PRO A 182 15.25 -6.61 11.35
CA PRO A 182 14.04 -7.31 10.92
C PRO A 182 13.19 -6.42 10.03
N GLU A 183 12.64 -6.98 8.95
CA GLU A 183 11.72 -6.31 8.04
C GLU A 183 10.60 -5.61 8.82
N GLN A 184 10.62 -4.27 8.80
CA GLN A 184 9.69 -3.46 9.57
C GLN A 184 8.39 -3.27 8.78
N PRO A 185 7.23 -3.69 9.33
CA PRO A 185 5.95 -3.57 8.64
C PRO A 185 5.41 -2.14 8.64
N LEU A 186 4.51 -1.90 7.69
CA LEU A 186 3.62 -0.73 7.67
C LEU A 186 2.26 -1.11 8.25
N TYR A 187 1.84 -0.47 9.34
CA TYR A 187 0.56 -0.74 9.98
C TYR A 187 -0.52 0.20 9.46
N LEU A 188 -1.68 -0.35 9.12
CA LEU A 188 -2.85 0.46 8.77
C LEU A 188 -3.36 1.20 10.01
N ALA A 189 -3.42 2.53 9.95
CA ALA A 189 -3.84 3.38 11.06
C ALA A 189 -4.86 4.44 10.63
N SER A 190 -5.57 4.97 11.62
CA SER A 190 -6.54 6.07 11.44
C SER A 190 -6.57 6.97 12.68
N ASP A 191 -6.74 8.27 12.48
CA ASP A 191 -6.89 9.25 13.55
C ASP A 191 -8.17 10.09 13.38
N LEU A 192 -8.59 10.71 14.48
CA LEU A 192 -9.54 11.80 14.47
C LEU A 192 -8.90 12.98 13.71
N GLU A 193 -9.67 13.56 12.78
CA GLU A 193 -9.28 14.82 12.16
C GLU A 193 -9.26 15.90 13.24
N HIS A 194 -8.14 16.62 13.33
CA HIS A 194 -8.01 17.80 14.17
C HIS A 194 -8.49 19.03 13.40
N LEU A 195 -8.96 20.06 14.12
CA LEU A 195 -9.50 21.30 13.55
C LEU A 195 -8.53 22.04 12.59
N CYS A 196 -7.24 21.70 12.60
CA CYS A 196 -6.22 22.28 11.74
C CYS A 196 -5.90 21.45 10.48
N ASP A 197 -6.59 20.31 10.26
CA ASP A 197 -6.32 19.46 9.11
C ASP A 197 -6.94 20.06 7.82
N PRO A 198 -6.19 20.09 6.70
CA PRO A 198 -6.60 20.77 5.49
C PRO A 198 -7.80 20.13 4.77
N VAL A 199 -8.20 18.92 5.18
CA VAL A 199 -9.31 18.16 4.60
C VAL A 199 -10.27 17.73 5.71
N CYS A 200 -10.81 18.68 6.46
CA CYS A 200 -11.84 18.40 7.45
C CYS A 200 -13.19 18.20 6.74
N GLN A 201 -13.41 17.02 6.15
CA GLN A 201 -14.73 16.67 5.61
C GLN A 201 -15.56 16.02 6.71
N PRO A 202 -16.72 16.59 7.10
CA PRO A 202 -17.49 16.10 8.23
C PRO A 202 -17.88 14.64 8.01
N GLY A 203 -17.40 13.77 8.90
CA GLY A 203 -17.75 12.35 8.93
C GLY A 203 -16.71 11.42 8.29
N ILE A 204 -15.79 11.91 7.47
CA ILE A 204 -14.71 11.10 6.90
C ILE A 204 -13.52 11.06 7.88
N GLN A 205 -12.69 10.03 7.78
CA GLN A 205 -11.42 9.94 8.50
C GLN A 205 -10.36 9.42 7.53
N PRO A 206 -9.17 10.05 7.48
CA PRO A 206 -8.10 9.58 6.64
C PRO A 206 -7.52 8.28 7.22
N LEU A 207 -7.05 7.47 6.28
CA LEU A 207 -6.31 6.24 6.56
C LEU A 207 -4.87 6.46 6.12
N TYR A 208 -3.93 6.15 7.01
CA TYR A 208 -2.51 6.28 6.77
C TYR A 208 -1.78 5.03 7.25
N PHE A 209 -0.48 4.98 6.99
CA PHE A 209 0.38 3.90 7.45
C PHE A 209 1.30 4.42 8.57
N GLU A 210 1.51 3.60 9.60
CA GLU A 210 2.56 3.81 10.61
C GLU A 210 3.72 2.84 10.36
N TYR A 211 4.95 3.34 10.46
CA TYR A 211 6.14 2.54 10.20
C TYR A 211 6.68 1.90 11.48
N ALA A 212 6.91 0.59 11.45
CA ALA A 212 7.61 -0.23 12.45
C ALA A 212 6.95 -0.37 13.84
N LYS A 213 6.47 0.73 14.44
CA LYS A 213 5.89 0.76 15.78
C LYS A 213 4.41 1.12 15.69
N PRO A 214 3.49 0.14 15.87
CA PRO A 214 2.07 0.42 15.84
C PRO A 214 1.66 1.19 17.09
N SER A 215 0.86 2.23 16.90
CA SER A 215 0.19 2.96 17.97
C SER A 215 -1.22 2.41 18.22
N PHE A 216 -1.93 2.98 19.18
CA PHE A 216 -3.36 2.66 19.38
C PHE A 216 -4.22 3.02 18.15
N ALA A 217 -3.76 3.93 17.29
CA ALA A 217 -4.41 4.28 16.02
C ALA A 217 -4.38 3.15 14.99
N ALA A 218 -3.49 2.18 15.14
CA ALA A 218 -3.37 1.02 14.26
C ALA A 218 -4.27 -0.16 14.67
N GLN A 219 -5.07 -0.02 15.73
CA GLN A 219 -5.91 -1.10 16.25
C GLN A 219 -7.31 -1.11 15.61
N TRP A 220 -7.67 -2.26 15.06
CA TRP A 220 -8.93 -2.53 14.41
C TRP A 220 -9.68 -3.65 15.11
N ARG A 221 -11.00 -3.66 15.01
CA ARG A 221 -11.88 -4.71 15.52
C ARG A 221 -12.71 -5.25 14.37
N ILE A 222 -12.86 -6.57 14.34
CA ILE A 222 -13.73 -7.25 13.39
C ILE A 222 -15.08 -7.53 14.06
N GLU A 223 -16.16 -7.10 13.43
CA GLU A 223 -17.54 -7.31 13.87
C GLU A 223 -18.35 -8.01 12.78
N ALA A 224 -19.41 -8.72 13.18
CA ALA A 224 -20.36 -9.30 12.25
C ALA A 224 -21.06 -8.21 11.41
N ALA A 225 -21.26 -8.48 10.12
CA ALA A 225 -21.93 -7.55 9.21
C ALA A 225 -23.37 -7.24 9.68
N ASP A 226 -24.12 -8.26 10.07
CA ASP A 226 -25.48 -8.11 10.54
C ASP A 226 -25.54 -7.54 11.97
N PRO A 227 -26.18 -6.37 12.18
CA PRO A 227 -26.22 -5.72 13.49
C PRO A 227 -26.84 -6.58 14.59
N LYS A 228 -27.84 -7.40 14.24
CA LYS A 228 -28.58 -8.25 15.19
C LYS A 228 -27.74 -9.39 15.75
N LEU A 229 -26.79 -9.89 14.95
CA LEU A 229 -26.00 -11.06 15.29
C LEU A 229 -24.66 -10.70 15.98
N ARG A 230 -24.32 -9.41 16.11
CA ARG A 230 -23.02 -8.98 16.66
C ARG A 230 -22.75 -9.50 18.06
N LEU A 231 -23.76 -9.50 18.94
CA LEU A 231 -23.65 -10.00 20.31
C LEU A 231 -23.52 -11.53 20.34
N GLU A 232 -24.18 -12.23 19.42
CA GLU A 232 -24.17 -13.70 19.36
C GLU A 232 -22.85 -14.27 18.83
N PHE A 233 -22.21 -13.53 17.92
CA PHE A 233 -20.91 -13.87 17.32
C PHE A 233 -19.72 -13.40 18.14
N GLU A 234 -19.90 -12.55 19.15
CA GLU A 234 -18.80 -12.05 19.97
C GLU A 234 -17.97 -13.20 20.57
N GLY A 235 -16.64 -13.11 20.44
CA GLY A 235 -15.71 -14.16 20.90
C GLY A 235 -15.64 -15.42 20.01
N ARG A 236 -16.48 -15.55 18.99
CA ARG A 236 -16.38 -16.65 18.02
C ARG A 236 -15.25 -16.41 17.01
N PRO A 237 -14.60 -17.47 16.49
CA PRO A 237 -13.56 -17.32 15.49
C PRO A 237 -14.13 -16.77 14.17
N VAL A 238 -13.38 -15.89 13.52
CA VAL A 238 -13.75 -15.27 12.25
C VAL A 238 -13.38 -16.22 11.10
N ARG A 239 -14.32 -16.45 10.18
CA ARG A 239 -14.09 -17.27 8.98
C ARG A 239 -13.50 -16.41 7.87
N LEU A 240 -12.56 -16.98 7.12
CA LEU A 240 -12.10 -16.40 5.87
C LEU A 240 -13.24 -16.51 4.84
N ASP A 241 -13.43 -15.48 4.01
CA ASP A 241 -14.55 -15.28 3.06
C ASP A 241 -15.90 -14.84 3.64
N GLU A 242 -16.02 -14.67 4.96
CA GLU A 242 -17.25 -14.12 5.55
C GLU A 242 -17.30 -12.59 5.43
N LYS A 243 -18.51 -12.04 5.23
CA LYS A 243 -18.71 -10.59 5.21
C LYS A 243 -18.63 -10.05 6.63
N VAL A 244 -17.65 -9.19 6.87
CA VAL A 244 -17.41 -8.58 8.18
C VAL A 244 -17.36 -7.05 8.07
N ILE A 245 -17.54 -6.39 9.21
CA ILE A 245 -17.28 -4.96 9.35
C ILE A 245 -15.98 -4.80 10.12
N ILE A 246 -15.06 -4.04 9.54
CA ILE A 246 -13.80 -3.68 10.18
C ILE A 246 -13.98 -2.28 10.77
N LYS A 247 -13.84 -2.14 12.09
CA LYS A 247 -13.96 -0.87 12.80
C LYS A 247 -12.66 -0.46 13.44
N HIS A 248 -12.37 0.84 13.40
CA HIS A 248 -11.25 1.40 14.14
C HIS A 248 -11.60 1.42 15.63
N VAL A 249 -10.73 0.85 16.49
CA VAL A 249 -11.03 0.66 17.92
C VAL A 249 -11.24 1.99 18.65
N ARG A 250 -10.41 2.99 18.34
CA ARG A 250 -10.47 4.30 19.02
C ARG A 250 -11.69 5.14 18.63
N THR A 251 -12.00 5.20 17.34
CA THR A 251 -13.02 6.11 16.81
C THR A 251 -14.38 5.44 16.61
N ASN A 252 -14.42 4.10 16.68
CA ASN A 252 -15.59 3.27 16.37
C ASN A 252 -16.15 3.50 14.95
N LYS A 253 -15.39 4.15 14.05
CA LYS A 253 -15.76 4.31 12.65
C LYS A 253 -15.42 3.06 11.86
N SER A 254 -16.28 2.71 10.91
CA SER A 254 -16.09 1.55 10.04
C SER A 254 -15.22 1.92 8.84
N LEU A 255 -14.34 1.01 8.45
CA LEU A 255 -13.58 1.11 7.22
C LEU A 255 -14.55 1.07 6.03
N ALA A 256 -14.53 2.11 5.21
CA ALA A 256 -15.45 2.26 4.09
C ALA A 256 -14.72 2.77 2.85
N LEU A 257 -15.24 2.38 1.68
CA LEU A 257 -14.80 2.95 0.42
C LEU A 257 -15.43 4.34 0.25
N GLN A 258 -14.60 5.37 0.14
CA GLN A 258 -15.09 6.71 -0.20
C GLN A 258 -15.73 6.67 -1.59
N PRO A 259 -17.00 7.08 -1.74
CA PRO A 259 -17.59 7.20 -3.07
C PRO A 259 -16.84 8.29 -3.84
N ASN A 260 -16.58 8.05 -5.13
CA ASN A 260 -16.15 9.10 -6.05
C ASN A 260 -17.30 10.12 -6.14
N CYS A 261 -17.35 11.07 -5.22
CA CYS A 261 -18.27 12.18 -5.30
C CYS A 261 -17.75 13.07 -6.42
N LEU A 262 -18.28 12.88 -7.63
CA LEU A 262 -18.21 13.91 -8.66
C LEU A 262 -19.03 15.07 -8.11
N ILE A 263 -18.35 16.03 -7.47
CA ILE A 263 -18.95 17.33 -7.17
C ILE A 263 -19.30 17.93 -8.54
N ARG A 264 -20.60 18.01 -8.82
CA ARG A 264 -21.13 18.74 -9.98
C ARG A 264 -21.18 20.23 -9.67
#